data_AF-A0A7V7D5W4-F1
#
_entry.id   AF-A0A7V7D5W4-F1
#
_cell.length_a   1.000
_cell.length_b   1.000
_cell.length_c   1.000
_cell.angle_alpha   90.00
_cell.angle_beta   90.00
_cell.angle_gamma   90.00
#
_symmetry.space_group_name_H-M   'P 1'
#
loop_
_entity.id
_entity.type
_entity.pdbx_description
1 polymer ?
#
loop_
_entity_poly.entity_id
_entity_poly.type
_entity_poly.pdbx_seq_one_letter_code
_entity_poly.pdbx_strand_id
1 'polypeptide(L)'
;MPSIITYGFLGLNARPDGSLVINPRTSKACPEIAVNNILYHNVPFDIRVTNKTIELNCKKLALFPIRVVLEGTWKRRKSDWCGSICVLNQAGIYYFTKCN
;
A
#
# COMPACT_ATOMS: atom_id res chain seq x y z
N MET A 1 -0.20 0.03 -19.05
CA MET A 1 0.76 0.42 -17.99
C MET A 1 1.85 -0.63 -17.91
N PRO A 2 3.14 -0.27 -17.84
CA PRO A 2 4.22 -1.24 -17.71
C PRO A 2 4.10 -2.02 -16.39
N SER A 3 4.09 -3.35 -16.47
CA SER A 3 4.00 -4.25 -15.31
C SER A 3 5.14 -4.06 -14.30
N ILE A 4 6.29 -3.58 -14.77
CA ILE A 4 7.46 -3.27 -13.94
C ILE A 4 7.19 -2.20 -12.88
N ILE A 5 6.26 -1.26 -13.11
CA ILE A 5 5.90 -0.25 -12.12
C ILE A 5 5.16 -0.93 -10.95
N THR A 6 4.15 -1.72 -11.27
CA THR A 6 3.23 -2.33 -10.30
C THR A 6 3.87 -3.48 -9.53
N TYR A 7 4.51 -4.41 -10.23
CA TYR A 7 5.06 -5.63 -9.62
C TYR A 7 6.55 -5.50 -9.28
N GLY A 8 7.29 -4.64 -10.00
CA GLY A 8 8.71 -4.42 -9.77
C GLY A 8 8.98 -3.36 -8.71
N PHE A 9 8.75 -2.10 -9.08
CA PHE A 9 9.12 -0.97 -8.22
C PHE A 9 8.16 -0.74 -7.06
N LEU A 10 6.85 -0.91 -7.24
CA LEU A 10 5.89 -0.84 -6.14
C LEU A 10 5.87 -2.15 -5.32
N GLY A 11 6.35 -3.25 -5.91
CA GLY A 11 6.43 -4.56 -5.28
C GLY A 11 5.07 -5.11 -4.87
N LEU A 12 4.00 -4.80 -5.61
CA LEU A 12 2.69 -5.35 -5.31
C LEU A 12 2.67 -6.85 -5.53
N ASN A 13 2.12 -7.58 -4.57
CA ASN A 13 1.94 -9.02 -4.68
C ASN A 13 0.68 -9.46 -3.95
N ALA A 14 -0.29 -10.00 -4.69
CA ALA A 14 -1.48 -10.63 -4.12
C ALA A 14 -1.14 -12.07 -3.71
N ARG A 15 -1.26 -12.38 -2.43
CA ARG A 15 -0.90 -13.69 -1.88
C ARG A 15 -2.11 -14.64 -1.79
N PRO A 16 -1.88 -15.97 -1.77
CA PRO A 16 -2.95 -16.96 -1.63
C PRO A 16 -3.75 -16.85 -0.32
N ASP A 17 -3.19 -16.23 0.72
CA ASP A 17 -3.87 -15.97 2.00
C ASP A 17 -4.83 -14.75 1.94
N GLY A 18 -5.03 -14.17 0.76
CA GLY A 18 -5.88 -12.99 0.55
C GLY A 18 -5.21 -11.66 0.93
N SER A 19 -3.93 -11.67 1.30
CA SER A 19 -3.21 -10.43 1.61
C SER A 19 -2.62 -9.75 0.38
N LEU A 20 -2.64 -8.41 0.38
CA LEU A 20 -1.94 -7.58 -0.60
C LEU A 20 -0.64 -7.06 -0.01
N VAL A 21 0.49 -7.50 -0.55
CA VAL A 21 1.81 -6.99 -0.16
C VAL A 21 2.14 -5.72 -0.92
N ILE A 22 2.79 -4.77 -0.25
CA ILE A 22 3.38 -3.58 -0.84
C ILE A 22 4.84 -3.52 -0.35
N ASN A 23 5.78 -3.59 -1.29
CA ASN A 23 7.22 -3.49 -1.03
C ASN A 23 7.84 -2.45 -1.97
N PRO A 24 7.80 -1.15 -1.61
CA PRO A 24 8.36 -0.09 -2.44
C PRO A 24 9.88 -0.23 -2.58
N ARG A 25 10.34 -0.36 -3.82
CA ARG A 25 11.75 -0.41 -4.24
C ARG A 25 12.10 0.82 -5.08
N THR A 26 11.78 2.00 -4.57
CA THR A 26 12.06 3.27 -5.24
C THR A 26 13.56 3.55 -5.30
N SER A 27 14.07 3.92 -6.47
CA SER A 27 15.46 4.31 -6.66
C SER A 27 15.63 5.83 -6.51
N LYS A 28 16.87 6.32 -6.42
CA LYS A 28 17.12 7.78 -6.47
C LYS A 28 16.63 8.43 -7.77
N ALA A 29 16.59 7.68 -8.87
CA ALA A 29 16.11 8.15 -10.17
C ALA A 29 14.57 8.21 -10.26
N CYS A 30 13.86 7.44 -9.42
CA CYS A 30 12.40 7.43 -9.32
C CYS A 30 12.01 7.49 -7.84
N PRO A 31 12.06 8.69 -7.22
CA PRO A 31 11.90 8.86 -5.77
C PRO A 31 10.45 8.68 -5.29
N GLU A 32 9.49 8.81 -6.22
CA GLU A 32 8.07 8.65 -5.97
C GLU A 32 7.42 7.85 -7.10
N ILE A 33 6.52 6.94 -6.73
CA ILE A 33 5.70 6.17 -7.66
C ILE A 33 4.25 6.27 -7.22
N ALA A 34 3.37 6.56 -8.17
CA ALA A 34 1.94 6.56 -7.96
C ALA A 34 1.24 5.66 -8.99
N VAL A 35 0.34 4.81 -8.51
CA VAL A 35 -0.54 4.00 -9.35
C VAL A 35 -1.97 4.18 -8.87
N ASN A 36 -2.86 4.52 -9.80
CA ASN A 36 -4.27 4.82 -9.50
C ASN A 36 -5.18 3.70 -10.01
N ASN A 37 -6.35 3.57 -9.38
CA ASN A 37 -7.41 2.63 -9.78
C ASN A 37 -6.97 1.16 -9.86
N ILE A 38 -6.10 0.71 -8.96
CA ILE A 38 -5.82 -0.73 -8.81
C ILE A 38 -7.03 -1.38 -8.15
N LEU A 39 -7.60 -2.40 -8.78
CA LEU A 39 -8.71 -3.16 -8.22
C LEU A 39 -8.19 -4.38 -7.48
N TYR A 40 -8.53 -4.51 -6.19
CA TYR A 40 -8.25 -5.71 -5.39
C TYR A 40 -9.46 -6.03 -4.51
N HIS A 41 -9.96 -7.27 -4.57
CA HIS A 41 -11.23 -7.69 -3.93
C HIS A 41 -12.40 -6.70 -4.12
N ASN A 42 -12.63 -6.26 -5.37
CA ASN A 42 -13.68 -5.29 -5.74
C ASN A 42 -13.56 -3.91 -5.06
N VAL A 43 -12.39 -3.57 -4.52
CA VAL A 43 -12.10 -2.26 -3.95
C VAL A 43 -11.06 -1.56 -4.83
N PRO A 44 -11.36 -0.35 -5.36
CA PRO A 44 -10.38 0.43 -6.09
C PRO A 44 -9.46 1.20 -5.13
N PHE A 45 -8.16 1.14 -5.41
CA PHE A 45 -7.09 1.76 -4.66
C PHE A 45 -6.31 2.76 -5.52
N ASP A 46 -5.90 3.87 -4.90
CA ASP A 46 -4.70 4.58 -5.35
C ASP A 46 -3.58 4.35 -4.35
N ILE A 47 -2.36 4.18 -4.86
CA ILE A 47 -1.17 3.88 -4.08
C ILE A 47 -0.09 4.86 -4.50
N ARG A 48 0.40 5.66 -3.56
CA ARG A 48 1.56 6.53 -3.74
C ARG A 48 2.63 6.13 -2.75
N VAL A 49 3.86 5.95 -3.22
CA VAL A 49 4.98 5.50 -2.40
C VAL A 49 6.23 6.31 -2.65
N THR A 50 7.01 6.49 -1.59
CA THR A 50 8.41 6.92 -1.64
C THR A 50 9.25 5.91 -0.85
N ASN A 51 10.56 6.15 -0.74
CA ASN A 51 11.43 5.35 0.13
C ASN A 51 11.06 5.42 1.63
N LYS A 52 10.25 6.41 2.04
CA LYS A 52 9.94 6.68 3.46
C LYS A 52 8.44 6.74 3.76
N THR A 53 7.59 6.78 2.74
CA THR A 53 6.15 6.99 2.90
C THR A 53 5.35 6.06 2.02
N ILE A 54 4.18 5.67 2.51
CA ILE A 54 3.15 4.99 1.73
C ILE A 54 1.84 5.72 2.00
N GLU A 55 1.13 6.07 0.94
CA GLU A 55 -0.22 6.61 0.96
C GLU A 55 -1.12 5.64 0.20
N LEU A 56 -2.17 5.17 0.87
CA LEU A 56 -3.20 4.31 0.30
C LEU A 56 -4.54 5.03 0.35
N ASN A 57 -5.15 5.25 -0.81
CA ASN A 57 -6.51 5.75 -0.91
C ASN A 57 -7.46 4.58 -1.21
N CYS A 58 -8.20 4.14 -0.19
CA CYS A 58 -9.25 3.14 -0.32
C CYS A 58 -10.55 3.84 -0.73
N LYS A 59 -10.91 3.77 -2.01
CA LYS A 59 -12.03 4.57 -2.56
C LYS A 59 -13.42 4.08 -2.15
N LYS A 60 -13.51 2.83 -1.70
CA LYS A 60 -14.77 2.19 -1.32
C LYS A 60 -14.57 1.30 -0.11
N LEU A 61 -15.59 1.19 0.74
CA LEU A 61 -15.61 0.22 1.82
C LEU A 61 -15.52 -1.20 1.25
N ALA A 62 -14.58 -1.98 1.77
CA ALA A 62 -14.44 -3.39 1.43
C ALA A 62 -15.56 -4.22 2.08
N LEU A 63 -16.16 -5.15 1.33
CA LEU A 63 -17.14 -6.10 1.89
C LEU A 63 -16.51 -7.02 2.94
N PHE A 64 -15.24 -7.37 2.73
CA PHE A 64 -14.41 -8.10 3.67
C PHE A 64 -13.14 -7.28 3.96
N PRO A 65 -12.67 -7.21 5.21
CA PRO A 65 -11.47 -6.45 5.53
C PRO A 65 -10.27 -6.89 4.69
N ILE A 66 -9.59 -5.94 4.05
CA ILE A 66 -8.44 -6.24 3.20
C ILE A 66 -7.17 -6.16 4.05
N ARG A 67 -6.44 -7.27 4.14
CA ARG A 67 -5.15 -7.34 4.82
C ARG A 67 -4.06 -6.84 3.89
N VAL A 68 -3.46 -5.71 4.24
CA VAL A 68 -2.33 -5.14 3.50
C VAL A 68 -1.05 -5.35 4.31
N VAL A 69 -0.06 -5.98 3.67
CA VAL A 69 1.26 -6.22 4.25
C VAL A 69 2.24 -5.19 3.68
N LEU A 70 2.62 -4.22 4.50
CA LEU A 70 3.64 -3.23 4.19
C LEU A 70 5.00 -3.81 4.61
N GLU A 71 5.89 -4.10 3.67
CA GLU A 71 7.18 -4.70 3.99
C GLU A 71 8.06 -3.73 4.82
N GLY A 72 8.55 -4.20 5.97
CA GLY A 72 9.21 -3.36 6.98
C GLY A 72 8.27 -2.89 8.09
N THR A 73 8.76 -1.98 8.95
CA THR A 73 7.97 -1.43 10.06
C THR A 73 7.53 -0.01 9.72
N TRP A 74 6.23 0.24 9.83
CA TRP A 74 5.59 1.49 9.44
C TRP A 74 4.75 2.04 10.58
N LYS A 75 4.74 3.36 10.73
CA LYS A 75 3.83 4.08 11.63
C LYS A 75 2.70 4.69 10.82
N ARG A 76 1.46 4.51 11.25
CA ARG A 76 0.30 5.13 10.61
C ARG A 76 0.05 6.51 11.20
N ARG A 77 -0.14 7.51 10.35
CA ARG A 77 -0.43 8.89 10.78
C ARG A 77 -1.77 8.95 11.51
N LYS A 78 -1.84 9.75 12.58
CA LYS A 78 -3.03 9.95 13.42
C LYS A 78 -3.49 8.68 14.16
N SER A 79 -2.59 7.73 14.40
CA SER A 79 -2.83 6.57 15.25
C SER A 79 -1.53 6.15 15.92
N ASP A 80 -1.63 5.44 17.04
CA ASP A 80 -0.46 4.81 17.69
C ASP A 80 -0.06 3.48 17.03
N TRP A 81 -0.69 3.13 15.90
CA TRP A 81 -0.38 1.92 15.16
C TRP A 81 1.04 1.97 14.58
N CYS A 82 1.78 0.89 14.84
CA CYS A 82 3.12 0.63 14.33
C CYS A 82 3.22 -0.86 13.96
N GLY A 83 3.69 -1.17 12.75
CA GLY A 83 3.87 -2.55 12.32
C GLY A 83 3.94 -2.70 10.80
N SER A 84 3.74 -3.93 10.34
CA SER A 84 3.79 -4.31 8.93
C SER A 84 2.44 -4.73 8.35
N ILE A 85 1.43 -4.98 9.20
CA ILE A 85 0.12 -5.48 8.75
C ILE A 85 -0.97 -4.46 9.07
N CYS A 86 -1.49 -3.83 8.03
CA CYS A 86 -2.64 -2.94 8.13
C CYS A 86 -3.90 -3.64 7.65
N VAL A 87 -5.00 -3.50 8.39
CA VAL A 87 -6.32 -3.98 7.96
C VAL A 87 -7.11 -2.79 7.45
N LEU A 88 -7.49 -2.81 6.18
CA LEU A 88 -8.35 -1.81 5.58
C LEU A 88 -9.80 -2.26 5.72
N ASN A 89 -10.49 -1.68 6.71
CA ASN A 89 -11.89 -1.94 7.03
C ASN A 89 -12.79 -0.69 6.88
N GLN A 90 -12.24 0.40 6.35
CA GLN A 90 -12.94 1.65 6.10
C GLN A 90 -12.48 2.24 4.76
N ALA A 91 -13.33 3.07 4.15
CA ALA A 91 -12.91 3.90 3.03
C ALA A 91 -12.10 5.09 3.56
N GLY A 92 -11.24 5.65 2.71
CA GLY A 92 -10.46 6.85 3.00
C GLY A 92 -8.96 6.67 2.78
N ILE A 93 -8.21 7.67 3.23
CA ILE A 93 -6.78 7.76 2.98
C ILE A 93 -6.00 7.34 4.22
N TYR A 94 -5.06 6.42 4.01
CA TYR A 94 -4.17 5.87 5.01
C TYR A 94 -2.75 6.33 4.69
N TYR A 95 -2.14 7.06 5.62
CA TYR A 95 -0.77 7.56 5.49
C TYR A 95 0.15 6.80 6.43
N PHE A 96 1.25 6.31 5.90
CA PHE A 96 2.28 5.57 6.63
C PHE A 96 3.64 6.22 6.43
N THR A 97 4.43 6.26 7.50
CA THR A 97 5.83 6.68 7.50
C THR A 97 6.68 5.54 8.02
N LYS A 98 7.80 5.24 7.36
CA LYS A 98 8.70 4.17 7.77
C LYS A 98 9.27 4.46 9.16
N CYS A 99 9.30 3.45 10.03
CA CYS A 99 10.04 3.52 11.29
C CYS A 99 11.53 3.35 10.96
N ASN A 100 12.39 4.12 11.63
CA ASN A 100 13.85 4.03 11.47
C ASN A 100 14.35 2.62 11.80
#